data_AF-A0A2N9HDX6-F1
#
_entry.id   AF-A0A2N9HDX6-F1
#
_cell.length_a   1.000
_cell.length_b   1.000
_cell.length_c   1.000
_cell.angle_alpha   90.00
_cell.angle_beta   90.00
_cell.angle_gamma   90.00
#
_symmetry.space_group_name_H-M   'P 1'
#
loop_
_entity.id
_entity.type
_entity.pdbx_description
1 polymer ?
#
loop_
_entity_poly.entity_id
_entity_poly.type
_entity_poly.pdbx_seq_one_letter_code
_entity_poly.pdbx_strand_id
1 'polypeptide(L)'
;MGGGAGISLPGMFRVQINNNNKADDIEGGRQASLSPDLDLADVFANPETQMGFHPDAGASFYLSRLHGYLGEYLALTGDKLNGVEMIACGLATHYSSTARLAWVEERVGKLITDDPNVLEASLDQYADLVYTDRGSVLHKIDTIDRCFSHDTVEEIIDALEKEAAESYDEWCKTTLKKLREASPLSLKITLRSIREGRFQTFDQCLAREYRISLNGVSKRVSDDFCEGVRARLVDKDFAPKWDPPSLAEVSKDMVDSYFSRLDEFEPELELPTALREPFM
;
A
#
# COMPACT_ATOMS: atom_id res chain seq x y z
N MET A 1 20.14 26.90 -12.23
CA MET A 1 20.32 25.69 -13.06
C MET A 1 20.46 24.53 -12.11
N GLY A 2 19.49 23.61 -12.13
CA GLY A 2 19.41 22.49 -11.20
C GLY A 2 18.10 21.76 -11.47
N GLY A 3 18.04 21.08 -12.61
CA GLY A 3 16.92 20.21 -12.96
C GLY A 3 17.00 18.94 -12.12
N GLY A 4 16.02 18.73 -11.25
CA GLY A 4 15.82 17.44 -10.60
C GLY A 4 15.17 16.50 -11.62
N ALA A 5 15.95 15.57 -12.16
CA ALA A 5 15.43 14.44 -12.90
C ALA A 5 14.70 13.50 -11.94
N GLY A 6 13.37 13.44 -12.06
CA GLY A 6 12.56 12.40 -11.42
C GLY A 6 12.85 11.06 -12.09
N ILE A 7 13.39 10.12 -11.33
CA ILE A 7 13.60 8.74 -11.79
C ILE A 7 12.26 8.04 -11.70
N SER A 8 11.63 7.79 -12.86
CA SER A 8 10.46 6.90 -12.95
C SER A 8 10.90 5.47 -12.66
N LEU A 9 10.33 4.87 -11.63
CA LEU A 9 10.61 3.48 -11.25
C LEU A 9 9.92 2.53 -12.25
N PRO A 10 10.65 1.59 -12.88
CA PRO A 10 10.04 0.64 -13.80
C PRO A 10 9.11 -0.30 -13.04
N GLY A 11 7.84 -0.37 -13.45
CA GLY A 11 6.86 -1.36 -12.96
C GLY A 11 5.68 -0.82 -12.16
N MET A 12 5.41 0.48 -12.15
CA MET A 12 4.18 1.03 -11.55
C MET A 12 2.95 0.81 -12.42
N PHE A 13 1.82 0.54 -11.74
CA PHE A 13 0.50 0.23 -12.28
C PHE A 13 0.17 1.02 -13.54
N ARG A 14 0.09 0.32 -14.68
CA ARG A 14 -0.52 0.83 -15.91
C ARG A 14 -2.00 0.47 -15.90
N VAL A 15 -2.83 1.47 -16.14
CA VAL A 15 -4.24 1.30 -16.52
C VAL A 15 -4.26 0.51 -17.83
N GLN A 16 -4.82 -0.70 -17.80
CA GLN A 16 -5.08 -1.50 -19.00
C GLN A 16 -6.59 -1.55 -19.21
N ILE A 17 -7.09 -0.82 -20.21
CA ILE A 17 -8.51 -0.86 -20.61
C ILE A 17 -8.67 -2.03 -21.59
N ASN A 18 -9.30 -3.11 -21.16
CA ASN A 18 -9.72 -4.20 -22.05
C ASN A 18 -11.19 -4.05 -22.40
N ASN A 19 -11.47 -3.82 -23.69
CA ASN A 19 -12.81 -3.87 -24.26
C ASN A 19 -13.33 -5.32 -24.24
N ASN A 20 -14.21 -5.67 -23.32
CA ASN A 20 -15.28 -6.64 -23.59
C ASN A 20 -16.39 -6.58 -22.53
N ASN A 21 -17.57 -6.14 -22.99
CA ASN A 21 -18.83 -6.16 -22.28
C ASN A 21 -19.23 -7.57 -21.84
N LYS A 22 -19.46 -7.75 -20.54
CA LYS A 22 -20.68 -8.37 -19.97
C LYS A 22 -20.68 -8.22 -18.44
N ALA A 23 -21.69 -7.53 -17.94
CA ALA A 23 -21.98 -7.38 -16.52
C ALA A 23 -22.76 -8.60 -16.02
N ASP A 24 -22.36 -9.14 -14.87
CA ASP A 24 -23.20 -9.91 -13.96
C ASP A 24 -22.86 -9.46 -12.52
N ASP A 25 -23.91 -9.20 -11.73
CA ASP A 25 -23.91 -8.66 -10.36
C ASP A 25 -23.28 -9.60 -9.31
N ILE A 26 -22.74 -9.04 -8.21
CA ILE A 26 -22.95 -9.43 -6.77
C ILE A 26 -22.07 -8.57 -5.81
N GLU A 27 -22.62 -8.27 -4.63
CA GLU A 27 -22.14 -7.44 -3.50
C GLU A 27 -20.74 -7.75 -2.93
N GLY A 28 -20.03 -6.68 -2.49
CA GLY A 28 -18.83 -6.75 -1.64
C GLY A 28 -18.22 -5.37 -1.41
N GLY A 29 -18.03 -4.96 -0.15
CA GLY A 29 -17.52 -3.63 0.22
C GLY A 29 -16.14 -3.33 -0.38
N ARG A 30 -15.97 -2.08 -0.84
CA ARG A 30 -14.81 -1.50 -1.55
C ARG A 30 -13.44 -1.97 -1.02
N GLN A 31 -12.98 -3.12 -1.52
CA GLN A 31 -11.56 -3.42 -1.70
C GLN A 31 -11.09 -2.66 -2.94
N ALA A 32 -9.85 -2.18 -2.93
CA ALA A 32 -9.24 -1.50 -4.07
C ALA A 32 -9.36 -2.40 -5.32
N SER A 33 -10.23 -2.01 -6.25
CA SER A 33 -10.45 -2.72 -7.50
C SER A 33 -9.23 -2.52 -8.40
N LEU A 34 -8.43 -3.57 -8.56
CA LEU A 34 -7.47 -3.71 -9.65
C LEU A 34 -8.12 -4.51 -10.80
N SER A 35 -9.16 -3.94 -11.42
CA SER A 35 -9.74 -4.32 -12.73
C SER A 35 -10.71 -3.20 -13.20
N PRO A 36 -11.11 -3.13 -14.50
CA PRO A 36 -11.07 -1.92 -15.31
C PRO A 36 -12.34 -1.06 -15.19
N ASP A 37 -12.48 -0.31 -14.11
CA ASP A 37 -13.25 0.92 -14.07
C ASP A 37 -12.42 1.98 -13.32
N LEU A 38 -12.24 3.13 -13.96
CA LEU A 38 -11.18 4.11 -13.78
C LEU A 38 -11.37 4.98 -12.51
N ASP A 39 -10.74 4.62 -11.38
CA ASP A 39 -10.58 5.54 -10.24
C ASP A 39 -9.27 6.34 -10.37
N LEU A 40 -9.34 7.53 -10.99
CA LEU A 40 -8.29 8.55 -10.89
C LEU A 40 -8.38 9.17 -9.48
N ALA A 41 -7.54 8.65 -8.58
CA ALA A 41 -7.56 8.70 -7.12
C ALA A 41 -7.91 10.04 -6.43
N ASP A 42 -8.93 10.02 -5.57
CA ASP A 42 -9.12 11.06 -4.53
C ASP A 42 -8.34 10.73 -3.24
N VAL A 43 -8.23 9.46 -2.84
CA VAL A 43 -7.53 9.03 -1.60
C VAL A 43 -6.95 7.62 -1.76
N PHE A 44 -5.66 7.47 -1.46
CA PHE A 44 -4.94 6.19 -1.37
C PHE A 44 -4.57 5.88 0.07
N ALA A 45 -4.76 4.63 0.52
CA ALA A 45 -4.32 4.16 1.83
C ALA A 45 -4.24 2.63 1.90
N ASN A 46 -3.42 2.13 2.82
CA ASN A 46 -3.31 0.72 3.19
C ASN A 46 -3.67 0.53 4.68
N PRO A 47 -4.97 0.52 5.05
CA PRO A 47 -5.40 0.47 6.44
C PRO A 47 -5.40 -0.94 7.06
N GLU A 48 -4.84 -1.94 6.37
CA GLU A 48 -4.98 -3.37 6.69
C GLU A 48 -4.41 -3.73 8.07
N THR A 49 -3.33 -3.08 8.51
CA THR A 49 -2.76 -3.29 9.86
C THR A 49 -3.75 -2.95 10.97
N GLN A 50 -4.64 -1.99 10.71
CA GLN A 50 -5.68 -1.60 11.65
C GLN A 50 -6.86 -2.58 11.68
N MET A 51 -6.93 -3.50 10.71
CA MET A 51 -7.92 -4.57 10.61
C MET A 51 -7.36 -5.94 11.03
N GLY A 52 -6.14 -6.00 11.59
CA GLY A 52 -5.53 -7.28 11.92
C GLY A 52 -5.05 -8.05 10.68
N PHE A 53 -4.77 -7.34 9.59
CA PHE A 53 -4.25 -7.91 8.34
C PHE A 53 -2.94 -7.24 7.92
N HIS A 54 -2.41 -7.57 6.75
CA HIS A 54 -1.20 -6.96 6.19
C HIS A 54 -1.53 -6.29 4.85
N PRO A 55 -0.81 -5.24 4.44
CA PRO A 55 -0.94 -4.69 3.09
C PRO A 55 -0.60 -5.76 2.04
N ASP A 56 -1.58 -6.13 1.22
CA ASP A 56 -1.49 -7.20 0.23
C ASP A 56 -1.57 -6.67 -1.21
N ALA A 57 -1.88 -7.55 -2.18
CA ALA A 57 -2.05 -7.22 -3.60
C ALA A 57 -0.85 -6.48 -4.25
N GLY A 58 0.37 -6.81 -3.83
CA GLY A 58 1.62 -6.23 -4.30
C GLY A 58 2.07 -5.00 -3.51
N ALA A 59 1.41 -4.64 -2.39
CA ALA A 59 1.80 -3.52 -1.54
C ALA A 59 3.26 -3.59 -1.09
N SER A 60 3.76 -4.77 -0.76
CA SER A 60 5.16 -4.94 -0.39
C SER A 60 6.12 -4.66 -1.54
N PHE A 61 5.68 -4.74 -2.80
CA PHE A 61 6.48 -4.37 -3.96
C PHE A 61 6.51 -2.85 -4.17
N TYR A 62 5.35 -2.19 -4.30
CA TYR A 62 5.35 -0.77 -4.65
C TYR A 62 5.70 0.14 -3.47
N LEU A 63 5.28 -0.18 -2.24
CA LEU A 63 5.62 0.63 -1.05
C LEU A 63 7.11 0.58 -0.75
N SER A 64 7.75 -0.60 -0.86
CA SER A 64 9.19 -0.76 -0.59
C SER A 64 10.12 -0.01 -1.56
N ARG A 65 9.57 0.48 -2.67
CA ARG A 65 10.28 1.25 -3.70
C ARG A 65 10.07 2.76 -3.58
N LEU A 66 9.21 3.20 -2.67
CA LEU A 66 9.07 4.63 -2.37
C LEU A 66 10.38 5.17 -1.77
N HIS A 67 10.57 6.48 -1.93
CA HIS A 67 11.75 7.16 -1.45
C HIS A 67 11.93 6.98 0.07
N GLY A 68 13.16 6.64 0.48
CA GLY A 68 13.52 6.45 1.88
C GLY A 68 12.72 5.32 2.55
N TYR A 69 12.03 5.70 3.63
CA TYR A 69 11.17 4.82 4.45
C TYR A 69 9.70 5.23 4.44
N LEU A 70 9.28 5.99 3.42
CA LEU A 70 7.87 6.38 3.24
C LEU A 70 6.95 5.16 3.10
N GLY A 71 7.41 4.10 2.44
CA GLY A 71 6.65 2.86 2.27
C GLY A 71 6.30 2.20 3.59
N GLU A 72 7.28 2.07 4.49
CA GLU A 72 7.10 1.55 5.84
C GLU A 72 6.12 2.41 6.65
N TYR A 73 6.23 3.74 6.55
CA TYR A 73 5.27 4.65 7.20
C TYR A 73 3.83 4.40 6.72
N LEU A 74 3.60 4.40 5.41
CA LEU A 74 2.27 4.22 4.83
C LEU A 74 1.69 2.84 5.19
N ALA A 75 2.50 1.79 5.07
CA ALA A 75 2.11 0.41 5.35
C ALA A 75 1.72 0.19 6.82
N LEU A 76 2.51 0.74 7.75
CA LEU A 76 2.28 0.51 9.19
C LEU A 76 1.13 1.36 9.73
N THR A 77 1.01 2.61 9.28
CA THR A 77 0.06 3.58 9.84
C THR A 77 -1.29 3.58 9.14
N GLY A 78 -1.33 3.10 7.90
CA GLY A 78 -2.51 3.22 7.03
C GLY A 78 -2.89 4.67 6.74
N ASP A 79 -1.91 5.57 6.72
CA ASP A 79 -2.17 6.97 6.43
C ASP A 79 -2.63 7.18 4.99
N LYS A 80 -3.40 8.26 4.81
CA LYS A 80 -4.04 8.58 3.54
C LYS A 80 -3.18 9.55 2.76
N LEU A 81 -2.97 9.26 1.48
CA LEU A 81 -2.42 10.18 0.51
C LEU A 81 -3.52 10.67 -0.42
N ASN A 82 -3.57 11.97 -0.67
CA ASN A 82 -4.41 12.52 -1.72
C ASN A 82 -3.72 12.40 -3.10
N GLY A 83 -4.46 12.66 -4.18
CA GLY A 83 -3.92 12.55 -5.54
C GLY A 83 -2.68 13.40 -5.81
N VAL A 84 -2.54 14.58 -5.20
CA VAL A 84 -1.34 15.43 -5.34
C VAL A 84 -0.13 14.79 -4.68
N GLU A 85 -0.31 14.22 -3.49
CA GLU A 85 0.75 13.51 -2.77
C GLU A 85 1.15 12.22 -3.48
N MET A 86 0.20 11.51 -4.08
CA MET A 86 0.48 10.33 -4.90
C MET A 86 1.37 10.67 -6.10
N ILE A 87 1.14 11.79 -6.79
CA ILE A 87 2.04 12.26 -7.86
C ILE A 87 3.43 12.56 -7.28
N ALA A 88 3.49 13.33 -6.18
CA ALA A 88 4.74 13.79 -5.62
C ALA A 88 5.63 12.66 -5.08
N CYS A 89 5.04 11.58 -4.55
CA CYS A 89 5.79 10.40 -4.09
C CYS A 89 5.99 9.33 -5.19
N GLY A 90 5.38 9.52 -6.36
CA GLY A 90 5.50 8.63 -7.52
C GLY A 90 4.47 7.49 -7.57
N LEU A 91 3.50 7.40 -6.65
CA LEU A 91 2.44 6.38 -6.72
C LEU A 91 1.45 6.60 -7.86
N ALA A 92 1.30 7.84 -8.33
CA ALA A 92 0.53 8.18 -9.52
C ALA A 92 1.43 8.80 -10.59
N THR A 93 1.08 8.60 -11.86
CA THR A 93 1.84 9.16 -13.00
C THR A 93 1.26 10.47 -13.49
N HIS A 94 -0.07 10.61 -13.48
CA HIS A 94 -0.78 11.80 -13.96
C HIS A 94 -1.91 12.15 -12.99
N TYR A 95 -2.20 13.44 -12.86
CA TYR A 95 -3.32 13.96 -12.07
C TYR A 95 -4.14 14.89 -12.95
N SER A 96 -5.46 14.77 -12.88
CA SER A 96 -6.39 15.63 -13.60
C SER A 96 -7.61 15.87 -12.75
N SER A 97 -8.16 17.09 -12.80
CA SER A 97 -9.47 17.36 -12.21
C SER A 97 -10.57 16.44 -12.76
N THR A 98 -11.51 16.08 -11.89
CA THR A 98 -12.67 15.23 -12.24
C THR A 98 -13.50 15.80 -13.39
N ALA A 99 -13.57 17.13 -13.51
CA ALA A 99 -14.30 17.79 -14.59
C ALA A 99 -13.74 17.48 -15.99
N ARG A 100 -12.47 17.08 -16.10
CA ARG A 100 -11.83 16.72 -17.37
C ARG A 100 -11.80 15.21 -17.62
N LEU A 101 -12.24 14.39 -16.67
CA LEU A 101 -12.11 12.93 -16.74
C LEU A 101 -12.80 12.35 -17.98
N ALA A 102 -14.01 12.81 -18.30
CA ALA A 102 -14.74 12.39 -19.49
C ALA A 102 -13.97 12.67 -20.80
N TRP A 103 -13.18 13.75 -20.85
CA TRP A 103 -12.35 14.06 -22.02
C TRP A 103 -11.11 13.18 -22.11
N VAL A 104 -10.52 12.82 -20.97
CA VAL A 104 -9.40 11.87 -20.91
C VAL A 104 -9.86 10.50 -21.40
N GLU A 105 -10.98 9.99 -20.89
CA GLU A 105 -11.58 8.72 -21.31
C GLU A 105 -11.88 8.70 -22.81
N GLU A 106 -12.53 9.74 -23.33
CA GLU A 106 -12.84 9.86 -24.75
C GLU A 106 -11.57 9.88 -25.60
N ARG A 107 -10.53 10.61 -25.17
CA ARG A 107 -9.25 10.70 -25.88
C ARG A 107 -8.56 9.34 -25.91
N VAL A 108 -8.41 8.70 -24.75
CA VAL A 108 -7.74 7.39 -24.62
C VAL A 108 -8.49 6.32 -25.41
N GLY A 109 -9.83 6.28 -25.33
CA GLY A 109 -10.65 5.32 -26.07
C GLY A 109 -10.59 5.48 -27.60
N LYS A 110 -10.14 6.63 -28.11
CA LYS A 110 -9.93 6.88 -29.54
C LYS A 110 -8.51 6.59 -30.01
N LEU A 111 -7.57 6.32 -29.11
CA LEU A 111 -6.20 5.97 -29.48
C LEU A 111 -6.19 4.56 -30.07
N ILE A 112 -5.71 4.44 -31.31
CA ILE A 112 -5.46 3.16 -31.98
C ILE A 112 -3.94 3.02 -32.12
N THR A 113 -3.29 2.72 -31.01
CA THR A 113 -1.82 2.56 -30.93
C THR A 113 -1.47 1.74 -29.70
N ASP A 114 -0.47 0.88 -29.85
CA ASP A 114 0.14 0.15 -28.74
C ASP A 114 1.42 0.87 -28.23
N ASP A 115 1.80 1.99 -28.86
CA ASP A 115 2.96 2.78 -28.44
C ASP A 115 2.66 3.54 -27.13
N PRO A 116 3.35 3.19 -26.02
CA PRO A 116 3.11 3.83 -24.73
C PRO A 116 3.47 5.31 -24.71
N ASN A 117 4.41 5.76 -25.55
CA ASN A 117 4.80 7.18 -25.60
C ASN A 117 3.66 8.04 -26.15
N VAL A 118 2.86 7.50 -27.08
CA VAL A 118 1.70 8.20 -27.64
C VAL A 118 0.57 8.31 -26.62
N LEU A 119 0.40 7.27 -25.79
CA LEU A 119 -0.53 7.29 -24.67
C LEU A 119 -0.11 8.32 -23.63
N GLU A 120 1.16 8.30 -23.20
CA GLU A 120 1.73 9.23 -22.23
C GLU A 120 1.58 10.68 -22.70
N ALA A 121 2.01 10.99 -23.94
CA ALA A 121 1.85 12.32 -24.52
C ALA A 121 0.38 12.76 -24.68
N SER A 122 -0.55 11.82 -24.74
CA SER A 122 -2.00 12.12 -24.76
C SER A 122 -2.53 12.42 -23.36
N LEU A 123 -2.06 11.72 -22.33
CA LEU A 123 -2.43 11.99 -20.94
C LEU A 123 -1.84 13.31 -20.44
N ASP A 124 -0.60 13.63 -20.83
CA ASP A 124 0.09 14.89 -20.50
C ASP A 124 -0.72 16.13 -20.90
N GLN A 125 -1.51 16.07 -21.97
CA GLN A 125 -2.33 17.19 -22.45
C GLN A 125 -3.47 17.57 -21.48
N TYR A 126 -3.86 16.64 -20.62
CA TYR A 126 -4.94 16.82 -19.65
C TYR A 126 -4.42 16.85 -18.20
N ALA A 127 -3.15 16.52 -18.00
CA ALA A 127 -2.52 16.53 -16.70
C ALA A 127 -2.42 17.96 -16.13
N ASP A 128 -2.85 18.12 -14.89
CA ASP A 128 -2.72 19.34 -14.13
C ASP A 128 -1.38 19.34 -13.38
N LEU A 129 -0.72 20.51 -13.36
CA LEU A 129 0.47 20.69 -12.54
C LEU A 129 0.07 20.85 -11.08
N VAL A 130 0.61 19.98 -10.22
CA VAL A 130 0.24 19.93 -8.80
C VAL A 130 1.41 20.27 -7.89
N TYR A 131 1.10 20.83 -6.72
CA TYR A 131 2.07 21.17 -5.69
C TYR A 131 1.53 20.72 -4.34
N THR A 132 2.37 20.07 -3.55
CA THR A 132 2.01 19.60 -2.21
C THR A 132 1.68 20.78 -1.31
N ASP A 133 0.64 20.63 -0.49
CA ASP A 133 0.32 21.62 0.52
C ASP A 133 1.31 21.56 1.70
N ARG A 134 1.36 22.62 2.52
CA ARG A 134 2.27 22.70 3.67
C ARG A 134 1.98 21.66 4.77
N GLY A 135 0.78 21.10 4.80
CA GLY A 135 0.36 20.07 5.74
C GLY A 135 0.68 18.65 5.27
N SER A 136 1.16 18.48 4.03
CA SER A 136 1.46 17.18 3.44
C SER A 136 2.49 16.43 4.26
N VAL A 137 2.26 15.12 4.39
CA VAL A 137 3.19 14.20 5.04
C VAL A 137 4.54 14.13 4.33
N LEU A 138 4.59 14.51 3.05
CA LEU A 138 5.83 14.58 2.27
C LEU A 138 6.79 15.68 2.76
N HIS A 139 6.31 16.64 3.55
CA HIS A 139 7.18 17.59 4.26
C HIS A 139 7.78 17.01 5.55
N LYS A 140 7.43 15.76 5.92
CA LYS A 140 7.95 15.05 7.10
C LYS A 140 8.94 13.94 6.73
N ILE A 141 9.38 13.85 5.46
CA ILE A 141 10.25 12.77 4.98
C ILE A 141 11.51 12.62 5.82
N ASP A 142 12.19 13.70 6.21
CA ASP A 142 13.39 13.60 7.05
C ASP A 142 13.09 12.94 8.40
N THR A 143 11.93 13.22 9.00
CA THR A 143 11.51 12.62 10.27
C THR A 143 11.06 11.18 10.07
N ILE A 144 10.34 10.90 8.98
CA ILE A 144 9.94 9.55 8.59
C ILE A 144 11.19 8.68 8.41
N ASP A 145 12.17 9.15 7.65
CA ASP A 145 13.40 8.40 7.38
C ASP A 145 14.20 8.16 8.67
N ARG A 146 14.26 9.13 9.58
CA ARG A 146 14.89 8.92 10.89
C ARG A 146 14.16 7.86 11.71
N CYS A 147 12.84 7.92 11.82
CA CYS A 147 12.09 7.07 12.74
C CYS A 147 11.76 5.69 12.16
N PHE A 148 11.43 5.59 10.88
CA PHE A 148 11.00 4.34 10.22
C PHE A 148 12.16 3.54 9.62
N SER A 149 13.40 4.03 9.75
CA SER A 149 14.60 3.30 9.33
C SER A 149 15.01 2.16 10.26
N HIS A 150 14.54 2.16 11.51
CA HIS A 150 14.83 1.11 12.49
C HIS A 150 14.35 -0.29 12.04
N ASP A 151 14.95 -1.33 12.61
CA ASP A 151 14.74 -2.72 12.16
C ASP A 151 13.49 -3.36 12.77
N THR A 152 13.02 -2.84 13.90
CA THR A 152 11.86 -3.37 14.63
C THR A 152 10.78 -2.31 14.85
N VAL A 153 9.52 -2.75 14.99
CA VAL A 153 8.39 -1.86 15.24
C VAL A 153 8.54 -1.15 16.59
N GLU A 154 9.09 -1.85 17.58
CA GLU A 154 9.41 -1.32 18.90
C GLU A 154 10.37 -0.13 18.80
N GLU A 155 11.49 -0.28 18.08
CA GLU A 155 12.45 0.81 17.88
C GLU A 155 11.85 1.98 17.10
N ILE A 156 10.97 1.72 16.12
CA ILE A 156 10.24 2.78 15.39
C ILE A 156 9.35 3.58 16.35
N ILE A 157 8.61 2.90 17.23
CA ILE A 157 7.76 3.55 18.23
C ILE A 157 8.61 4.37 19.21
N ASP A 158 9.70 3.79 19.73
CA ASP A 158 10.61 4.49 20.66
C ASP A 158 11.22 5.75 20.01
N ALA A 159 11.61 5.66 18.73
CA ALA A 159 12.13 6.81 17.98
C ALA A 159 11.07 7.90 17.80
N LEU A 160 9.83 7.53 17.46
CA LEU A 160 8.71 8.46 17.34
C LEU A 160 8.33 9.10 18.68
N GLU A 161 8.38 8.36 19.79
CA GLU A 161 8.13 8.89 21.13
C GLU A 161 9.16 9.94 21.51
N LYS A 162 10.44 9.67 21.23
CA LYS A 162 11.53 10.63 21.44
C LYS A 162 11.35 11.87 20.57
N GLU A 163 11.08 11.71 19.28
CA GLU A 163 10.86 12.84 18.36
C GLU A 163 9.64 13.66 18.78
N ALA A 164 8.54 13.03 19.22
CA ALA A 164 7.35 13.71 19.73
C ALA A 164 7.64 14.55 20.99
N ALA A 165 8.54 14.07 21.86
CA ALA A 165 8.96 14.77 23.06
C ALA A 165 9.88 15.97 22.78
N GLU A 166 10.73 15.88 21.75
CA GLU A 166 11.69 16.93 21.39
C GLU A 166 11.07 18.02 20.51
N SER A 167 10.26 17.65 19.53
CA SER A 167 9.70 18.57 18.53
C SER A 167 8.34 19.16 18.89
N TYR A 168 7.63 18.55 19.85
CA TYR A 168 6.21 18.81 20.16
C TYR A 168 5.28 18.71 18.93
N ASP A 169 5.67 17.93 17.93
CA ASP A 169 4.91 17.78 16.68
C ASP A 169 3.67 16.89 16.88
N GLU A 170 2.50 17.44 16.58
CA GLU A 170 1.21 16.73 16.64
C GLU A 170 1.13 15.58 15.63
N TRP A 171 1.89 15.64 14.54
CA TRP A 171 1.98 14.52 13.59
C TRP A 171 2.59 13.26 14.23
N CYS A 172 3.64 13.41 15.03
CA CYS A 172 4.27 12.27 15.73
C CYS A 172 3.29 11.62 16.71
N LYS A 173 2.54 12.43 17.48
CA LYS A 173 1.51 11.93 18.41
C LYS A 173 0.39 11.20 17.69
N THR A 174 -0.08 11.75 16.56
CA THR A 174 -1.12 11.11 15.74
C THR A 174 -0.63 9.79 15.15
N THR A 175 0.62 9.75 14.69
CA THR A 175 1.26 8.54 14.15
C THR A 175 1.39 7.45 15.21
N LEU A 176 1.89 7.80 16.40
CA LEU A 176 1.96 6.88 17.54
C LEU A 176 0.60 6.32 17.93
N LYS A 177 -0.44 7.16 17.92
CA LYS A 177 -1.81 6.70 18.19
C LYS A 177 -2.24 5.64 17.18
N LYS A 178 -2.05 5.87 15.88
CA LYS A 178 -2.39 4.90 14.82
C LYS A 178 -1.65 3.58 14.99
N LEU A 179 -0.34 3.63 15.27
CA LEU A 179 0.46 2.42 15.50
C LEU A 179 -0.04 1.64 16.73
N ARG A 180 -0.41 2.32 17.82
CA ARG A 180 -0.93 1.66 19.03
C ARG A 180 -2.34 1.08 18.89
N GLU A 181 -3.13 1.60 17.95
CA GLU A 181 -4.48 1.09 17.65
C GLU A 181 -4.46 -0.12 16.70
N ALA A 182 -3.36 -0.33 15.96
CA ALA A 182 -3.20 -1.44 15.03
C ALA A 182 -2.87 -2.76 15.75
N SER A 183 -3.07 -3.90 15.07
CA SER A 183 -2.68 -5.20 15.59
C SER A 183 -1.14 -5.28 15.74
N PRO A 184 -0.62 -5.62 16.94
CA PRO A 184 0.82 -5.78 17.15
C PRO A 184 1.45 -6.80 16.21
N LEU A 185 0.76 -7.91 15.96
CA LEU A 185 1.23 -8.97 15.07
C LEU A 185 1.25 -8.49 13.62
N SER A 186 0.18 -7.83 13.16
CA SER A 186 0.11 -7.22 11.82
C SER A 186 1.22 -6.20 11.56
N LEU A 187 1.57 -5.38 12.55
CA LEU A 187 2.65 -4.40 12.41
C LEU A 187 4.00 -5.09 12.13
N LYS A 188 4.33 -6.14 12.89
CA LYS A 188 5.59 -6.88 12.71
C LYS A 188 5.64 -7.62 11.37
N ILE A 189 4.53 -8.26 10.98
CA ILE A 189 4.39 -8.92 9.67
C ILE A 189 4.58 -7.90 8.55
N THR A 190 3.91 -6.75 8.66
CA THR A 190 3.94 -5.69 7.64
C THR A 190 5.34 -5.13 7.47
N LEU A 191 6.02 -4.74 8.57
CA LEU A 191 7.39 -4.22 8.50
C LEU A 191 8.32 -5.20 7.78
N ARG A 192 8.26 -6.49 8.15
CA ARG A 192 9.04 -7.54 7.49
C ARG A 192 8.69 -7.68 6.01
N SER A 193 7.40 -7.71 5.67
CA SER A 193 6.93 -7.85 4.28
C SER A 193 7.46 -6.73 3.39
N ILE A 194 7.34 -5.46 3.83
CA ILE A 194 7.87 -4.31 3.08
C ILE A 194 9.40 -4.40 2.93
N ARG A 195 10.12 -4.68 4.03
CA ARG A 195 11.60 -4.74 4.04
C ARG A 195 12.13 -5.82 3.10
N GLU A 196 11.55 -7.02 3.12
CA GLU A 196 11.91 -8.10 2.20
C GLU A 196 11.50 -7.78 0.74
N GLY A 197 10.38 -7.08 0.53
CA GLY A 197 9.88 -6.69 -0.80
C GLY A 197 10.80 -5.73 -1.55
N ARG A 198 11.67 -5.01 -0.82
CA ARG A 198 12.69 -4.10 -1.39
C ARG A 198 13.70 -4.84 -2.29
N PHE A 199 13.93 -6.12 -2.03
CA PHE A 199 14.93 -6.94 -2.73
C PHE A 199 14.33 -8.05 -3.60
N GLN A 200 13.02 -8.04 -3.79
CA GLN A 200 12.28 -9.09 -4.50
C GLN A 200 11.60 -8.56 -5.76
N THR A 201 11.36 -9.46 -6.71
CA THR A 201 10.52 -9.16 -7.88
C THR A 201 9.05 -9.07 -7.49
N PHE A 202 8.22 -8.50 -8.35
CA PHE A 202 6.76 -8.41 -8.12
C PHE A 202 6.14 -9.79 -7.87
N ASP A 203 6.56 -10.79 -8.64
CA ASP A 203 6.05 -12.17 -8.50
C ASP A 203 6.42 -12.80 -7.16
N GLN A 204 7.64 -12.53 -6.68
CA GLN A 204 8.10 -13.00 -5.38
C GLN A 204 7.33 -12.31 -4.25
N CYS A 205 7.08 -11.00 -4.37
CA CYS A 205 6.25 -10.27 -3.42
C CYS A 205 4.84 -10.83 -3.36
N LEU A 206 4.18 -11.03 -4.51
CA LEU A 206 2.84 -11.61 -4.58
C LEU A 206 2.77 -13.02 -3.98
N ALA A 207 3.73 -13.88 -4.31
CA ALA A 207 3.77 -15.24 -3.77
C ALA A 207 3.96 -15.23 -2.24
N ARG A 208 4.79 -14.32 -1.70
CA ARG A 208 4.94 -14.16 -0.24
C ARG A 208 3.65 -13.64 0.38
N GLU A 209 3.10 -12.55 -0.15
CA GLU A 209 1.87 -11.93 0.36
C GLU A 209 0.72 -12.92 0.35
N TYR A 210 0.61 -13.77 -0.67
CA TYR A 210 -0.37 -14.85 -0.72
C TYR A 210 -0.25 -15.80 0.48
N ARG A 211 0.96 -16.22 0.84
CA ARG A 211 1.20 -17.04 2.04
C ARG A 211 0.79 -16.30 3.31
N ILE A 212 1.19 -15.04 3.45
CA ILE A 212 0.85 -14.22 4.61
C ILE A 212 -0.68 -14.08 4.74
N SER A 213 -1.37 -13.80 3.63
CA SER A 213 -2.81 -13.66 3.57
C SER A 213 -3.52 -14.95 4.01
N LEU A 214 -3.14 -16.10 3.43
CA LEU A 214 -3.75 -17.37 3.77
C LEU A 214 -3.47 -17.79 5.23
N ASN A 215 -2.25 -17.62 5.71
CA ASN A 215 -1.93 -17.88 7.11
C ASN A 215 -2.71 -16.94 8.05
N GLY A 216 -2.89 -15.67 7.67
CA GLY A 216 -3.68 -14.69 8.44
C GLY A 216 -5.17 -15.02 8.52
N VAL A 217 -5.79 -15.50 7.43
CA VAL A 217 -7.21 -15.90 7.47
C VAL A 217 -7.42 -17.28 8.09
N SER A 218 -6.39 -18.13 8.15
CA SER A 218 -6.48 -19.50 8.68
C SER A 218 -6.67 -19.58 10.20
N LYS A 219 -6.47 -18.47 10.93
CA LYS A 219 -6.56 -18.37 12.40
C LYS A 219 -5.61 -19.31 13.17
N ARG A 220 -4.53 -19.78 12.54
CA ARG A 220 -3.56 -20.70 13.17
C ARG A 220 -2.80 -20.05 14.33
N VAL A 221 -2.57 -18.75 14.24
CA VAL A 221 -1.71 -17.99 15.16
C VAL A 221 -2.54 -16.98 15.95
N SER A 222 -3.44 -16.29 15.27
CA SER A 222 -4.22 -15.18 15.81
C SER A 222 -5.56 -15.07 15.07
N ASP A 223 -6.58 -14.55 15.77
CA ASP A 223 -7.90 -14.22 15.19
C ASP A 223 -8.03 -12.72 14.83
N ASP A 224 -6.91 -11.98 14.85
CA ASP A 224 -6.87 -10.53 14.67
C ASP A 224 -7.59 -10.07 13.40
N PHE A 225 -7.49 -10.80 12.29
CA PHE A 225 -8.20 -10.43 11.07
C PHE A 225 -9.72 -10.41 11.27
N CYS A 226 -10.29 -11.46 11.89
CA CYS A 226 -11.72 -11.51 12.14
C CYS A 226 -12.14 -10.50 13.22
N GLU A 227 -11.33 -10.30 14.25
CA GLU A 227 -11.59 -9.30 15.28
C GLU A 227 -11.55 -7.87 14.72
N GLY A 228 -10.60 -7.57 13.83
CA GLY A 228 -10.49 -6.28 13.17
C GLY A 228 -11.68 -6.02 12.24
N VAL A 229 -12.09 -7.02 11.46
CA VAL A 229 -13.31 -6.97 10.65
C VAL A 229 -14.55 -6.76 11.54
N ARG A 230 -14.66 -7.50 12.65
CA ARG A 230 -15.77 -7.33 13.61
C ARG A 230 -15.81 -5.89 14.12
N ALA A 231 -14.71 -5.41 14.69
CA ALA A 231 -14.63 -4.09 15.34
C ALA A 231 -14.90 -2.92 14.38
N ARG A 232 -14.47 -3.04 13.10
CA ARG A 232 -14.53 -1.92 12.14
C ARG A 232 -15.70 -1.97 11.17
N LEU A 233 -16.14 -3.15 10.76
CA LEU A 233 -17.13 -3.31 9.68
C LEU A 233 -18.45 -3.87 10.18
N VAL A 234 -18.43 -4.80 11.14
CA VAL A 234 -19.63 -5.46 11.65
C VAL A 234 -20.25 -4.65 12.80
N ASP A 235 -19.57 -4.61 13.94
CA ASP A 235 -20.06 -3.97 15.16
C ASP A 235 -19.78 -2.46 15.17
N LYS A 236 -18.73 -2.02 14.45
CA LYS A 236 -18.31 -0.62 14.33
C LYS A 236 -18.07 0.04 15.69
N ASP A 237 -17.56 -0.72 16.66
CA ASP A 237 -17.15 -0.22 17.98
C ASP A 237 -15.77 0.44 17.97
N PHE A 238 -14.98 0.19 16.92
CA PHE A 238 -13.59 0.65 16.78
C PHE A 238 -12.71 0.26 17.97
N ALA A 239 -13.03 -0.83 18.66
CA ALA A 239 -12.35 -1.32 19.86
C ALA A 239 -11.96 -2.81 19.71
N PRO A 240 -11.08 -3.12 18.75
CA PRO A 240 -10.60 -4.49 18.55
C PRO A 240 -9.79 -4.98 19.75
N LYS A 241 -9.97 -6.26 20.08
CA LYS A 241 -9.26 -6.97 21.13
C LYS A 241 -8.20 -7.86 20.50
N TRP A 242 -7.06 -7.27 20.19
CA TRP A 242 -5.95 -7.97 19.56
C TRP A 242 -5.39 -9.10 20.42
N ASP A 243 -5.01 -10.20 19.78
CA ASP A 243 -4.34 -11.34 20.38
C ASP A 243 -3.18 -11.78 19.47
N PRO A 244 -1.91 -11.49 19.80
CA PRO A 244 -1.45 -10.95 21.09
C PRO A 244 -1.75 -9.45 21.29
N PRO A 245 -1.98 -9.00 22.54
CA PRO A 245 -2.42 -7.63 22.83
C PRO A 245 -1.29 -6.59 22.82
N SER A 246 -0.02 -6.99 22.76
CA SER A 246 1.13 -6.08 22.77
C SER A 246 2.28 -6.56 21.90
N LEU A 247 3.15 -5.63 21.47
CA LEU A 247 4.33 -5.96 20.64
C LEU A 247 5.29 -6.92 21.35
N ALA A 248 5.45 -6.77 22.66
CA ALA A 248 6.33 -7.62 23.47
C ALA A 248 5.87 -9.09 23.51
N GLU A 249 4.57 -9.33 23.35
CA GLU A 249 3.98 -10.68 23.33
C GLU A 249 4.01 -11.32 21.94
N VAL A 250 4.29 -10.54 20.89
CA VAL A 250 4.50 -11.09 19.55
C VAL A 250 5.88 -11.74 19.47
N SER A 251 5.91 -13.07 19.53
CA SER A 251 7.12 -13.85 19.35
C SER A 251 7.59 -13.87 17.90
N LYS A 252 8.88 -14.17 17.69
CA LYS A 252 9.43 -14.36 16.35
C LYS A 252 8.76 -15.52 15.61
N ASP A 253 8.48 -16.62 16.31
CA ASP A 253 7.85 -17.82 15.72
C ASP A 253 6.43 -17.52 15.22
N MET A 254 5.67 -16.67 15.93
CA MET A 254 4.38 -16.18 15.45
C MET A 254 4.54 -15.45 14.11
N VAL A 255 5.50 -14.54 13.97
CA VAL A 255 5.75 -13.85 12.70
C VAL A 255 6.23 -14.84 11.63
N ASP A 256 7.20 -15.70 11.93
CA ASP A 256 7.77 -16.67 10.98
C ASP A 256 6.70 -17.63 10.42
N SER A 257 5.70 -17.99 11.22
CA SER A 257 4.61 -18.85 10.78
C SER A 257 3.75 -18.24 9.65
N TYR A 258 3.61 -16.91 9.58
CA TYR A 258 2.88 -16.25 8.49
C TYR A 258 3.60 -16.33 7.14
N PHE A 259 4.94 -16.39 7.17
CA PHE A 259 5.80 -16.46 5.98
C PHE A 259 6.11 -17.90 5.58
N SER A 260 5.70 -18.86 6.41
CA SER A 260 5.90 -20.28 6.17
C SER A 260 5.06 -20.76 5.00
N ARG A 261 5.52 -21.86 4.37
CA ARG A 261 4.75 -22.52 3.32
C ARG A 261 3.40 -22.96 3.83
N LEU A 262 2.45 -22.97 2.91
CA LEU A 262 1.12 -23.51 3.14
C LEU A 262 1.21 -25.02 3.32
N ASP A 263 0.15 -25.62 3.86
CA ASP A 263 0.12 -27.07 4.03
C ASP A 263 0.02 -27.79 2.67
N GLU A 264 0.12 -29.13 2.67
CA GLU A 264 0.09 -29.92 1.44
C GLU A 264 -1.23 -29.80 0.64
N PHE A 265 -2.29 -29.25 1.24
CA PHE A 265 -3.59 -29.13 0.62
C PHE A 265 -3.83 -27.76 -0.04
N GLU A 266 -3.07 -26.75 0.35
CA GLU A 266 -3.14 -25.40 -0.20
C GLU A 266 -1.98 -25.15 -1.17
N PRO A 267 -2.24 -25.05 -2.49
CA PRO A 267 -1.20 -24.86 -3.48
C PRO A 267 -0.53 -23.48 -3.33
N GLU A 268 0.74 -23.41 -3.69
CA GLU A 268 1.45 -22.14 -3.81
C GLU A 268 0.87 -21.30 -4.96
N LEU A 269 1.02 -19.96 -4.89
CA LEU A 269 0.57 -19.08 -5.95
C LEU A 269 1.38 -19.30 -7.24
N GLU A 270 0.74 -19.88 -8.26
CA GLU A 270 1.32 -20.05 -9.59
C GLU A 270 0.90 -18.88 -10.50
N LEU A 271 1.82 -17.95 -10.74
CA LEU A 271 1.61 -16.85 -11.66
C LEU A 271 1.90 -17.29 -13.11
N PRO A 272 1.09 -16.87 -14.11
CA PRO A 272 1.28 -17.21 -15.51
C PRO A 272 2.42 -16.40 -16.15
N THR A 273 3.61 -16.48 -15.56
CA THR A 273 4.80 -15.70 -15.98
C THR A 273 5.27 -16.04 -17.39
N ALA A 274 5.05 -17.27 -17.85
CA ALA A 274 5.40 -17.73 -19.20
C ALA A 274 4.53 -17.12 -20.31
N LEU A 275 3.35 -16.58 -19.97
CA LEU A 275 2.44 -15.92 -20.91
C LEU A 275 2.64 -14.39 -20.94
N ARG A 276 3.55 -13.85 -20.13
CA ARG A 276 3.82 -12.41 -20.15
C ARG A 276 4.61 -12.07 -21.40
N GLU A 277 4.06 -11.16 -22.20
CA GLU A 277 4.84 -10.54 -23.27
C GLU A 277 6.05 -9.82 -22.65
N PRO A 278 7.25 -9.95 -23.24
CA PRO A 278 8.41 -9.22 -22.76
C PRO A 278 8.14 -7.72 -22.85
N PHE A 279 8.32 -7.01 -21.74
CA PHE A 279 8.38 -5.55 -21.73
C PHE A 279 9.51 -5.11 -22.68
N MET A 280 9.15 -4.51 -23.82
CA MET A 280 10.06 -3.74 -24.68
C MET A 280 9.92 -2.26 -24.39
#